data_AF-A0AAD5DYZ5-F1
#
_entry.id   AF-A0AAD5DYZ5-F1
#
_cell.length_a   1.000
_cell.length_b   1.000
_cell.length_c   1.000
_cell.angle_alpha   90.00
_cell.angle_beta   90.00
_cell.angle_gamma   90.00
#
_symmetry.space_group_name_H-M   'P 1'
#
loop_
_entity.id
_entity.type
_entity.pdbx_description
1 polymer ?
#
loop_
_entity_poly.entity_id
_entity_poly.type
_entity_poly.pdbx_seq_one_letter_code
_entity_poly.pdbx_strand_id
1 'polypeptide(L)'
;MALGALPGPLYGGGFWVAFRQLAAVYYLAGFLLHYVAPRVFHVKTVQVAQPRKHQVAWEAAYSIGPLLVKAGVWTLVEQLHASGRSKLYTGWPPTAQQAAYMLLTIVALDYLHDAWFYWTHRLLHWKPLYRHVHAIHHESSAPTAFCGYSFHVVEALIVFANELLVCFLFPIHLGLHRVYHIFTTIIHEGGHAGYEIAPFIPSIESLVALLLLGRRPCPALNTVRHHDMHHRYPPYHFSLYMTHWDRWCGTEHPKYRSDVAKHFPELDSSSKAAAAVAAAGAAASQDPSTPMQHCLQLVPTLAWQAHTPGEGLWTLAAAASSSDSSGPGSSDAAVAAAAGAARHLPASAAAHPLVKPEGASNILPIRELNEFRRGVGLCIYRKDGLVFAARRLDCPEGSWQMPQGGIDPLENPMRAALRELHEETGIRNARIVASIDHWLTYTFPTRVREPASILKYRGQTQKWFLLEFTGCDDEIDIAGCSHPEFSEFAWRPLASLPPSVVHFKQGVYAQVAQHFGPEIERRCAAAARMRV
;
A
#
# COMPACT_ATOMS: atom_id res chain seq x y z
N MET A 1 22.38 29.88 24.73
CA MET A 1 21.00 30.43 24.77
C MET A 1 20.16 29.44 25.54
N ALA A 2 19.59 29.89 26.66
CA ALA A 2 18.99 29.04 27.68
C ALA A 2 17.75 28.29 27.18
N LEU A 3 17.71 26.98 27.44
CA LEU A 3 16.50 26.17 27.52
C LEU A 3 15.68 26.67 28.71
N GLY A 4 14.97 27.78 28.52
CA GLY A 4 14.03 28.34 29.48
C GLY A 4 12.84 27.39 29.65
N ALA A 5 12.71 26.87 30.87
CA ALA A 5 11.62 26.08 31.42
C ALA A 5 10.27 26.19 30.71
N LEU A 6 9.62 25.05 30.47
CA LEU A 6 8.16 24.96 30.44
C LEU A 6 7.67 24.94 31.91
N PRO A 7 7.21 26.06 32.52
CA PRO A 7 6.85 26.11 33.93
C PRO A 7 5.32 26.12 34.07
N GLY A 8 4.63 25.31 33.27
CA GLY A 8 3.18 25.14 33.32
C GLY A 8 2.85 23.74 33.84
N PRO A 9 1.68 23.54 34.46
CA PRO A 9 1.24 22.20 34.83
C PRO A 9 1.17 21.31 33.57
N LEU A 10 1.53 20.02 33.71
CA LEU A 10 1.49 19.02 32.62
C LEU A 10 0.08 18.84 32.01
N TYR A 11 -0.95 19.34 32.69
CA TYR A 11 -2.34 19.37 32.28
C TYR A 11 -2.99 20.66 32.79
N GLY A 12 -4.04 21.13 32.12
CA GLY A 12 -4.69 22.41 32.41
C GLY A 12 -4.17 23.55 31.54
N GLY A 13 -4.79 24.73 31.69
CA GLY A 13 -4.38 25.94 30.96
C GLY A 13 -5.05 26.12 29.58
N GLY A 14 -5.97 25.24 29.22
CA GLY A 14 -6.82 25.39 28.04
C GLY A 14 -6.11 25.13 26.70
N PHE A 15 -6.83 25.42 25.61
CA PHE A 15 -6.46 25.03 24.25
C PHE A 15 -5.04 25.42 23.83
N TRP A 16 -4.65 26.66 24.05
CA TRP A 16 -3.33 27.15 23.62
C TRP A 16 -2.17 26.60 24.47
N VAL A 17 -2.42 26.21 25.73
CA VAL A 17 -1.41 25.53 26.54
C VAL A 17 -1.25 24.09 26.03
N ALA A 18 -2.36 23.38 25.82
CA ALA A 18 -2.35 22.04 25.23
C ALA A 18 -1.65 22.00 23.87
N PHE A 19 -1.97 22.95 22.98
CA PHE A 19 -1.34 23.04 21.66
C PHE A 19 0.17 23.29 21.75
N ARG A 20 0.61 24.24 22.59
CA ARG A 20 2.05 24.51 22.75
C ARG A 20 2.81 23.31 23.31
N GLN A 21 2.24 22.59 24.26
CA GLN A 21 2.84 21.37 24.82
C GLN A 21 2.94 20.27 23.75
N LEU A 22 1.85 20.00 23.03
CA LEU A 22 1.82 19.01 21.95
C LEU A 22 2.80 19.36 20.82
N ALA A 23 2.78 20.61 20.34
CA ALA A 23 3.69 21.07 19.30
C ALA A 23 5.16 20.97 19.76
N ALA A 24 5.47 21.38 20.99
CA ALA A 24 6.82 21.27 21.52
C ALA A 24 7.32 19.83 21.56
N VAL A 25 6.49 18.89 22.04
CA VAL A 25 6.88 17.47 22.08
C VAL A 25 6.99 16.90 20.67
N TYR A 26 5.97 17.10 19.83
CA TYR A 26 5.93 16.60 18.45
C TYR A 26 7.15 17.07 17.65
N TYR A 27 7.36 18.39 17.54
CA TYR A 27 8.47 18.89 16.73
C TYR A 27 9.84 18.52 17.31
N LEU A 28 9.98 18.43 18.64
CA LEU A 28 11.22 17.96 19.25
C LEU A 28 11.46 16.47 18.96
N ALA A 29 10.46 15.61 19.14
CA ALA A 29 10.57 14.18 18.90
C ALA A 29 10.79 13.89 17.40
N GLY A 30 10.02 14.50 16.50
CA GLY A 30 10.26 14.47 15.06
C GLY A 30 11.67 14.95 14.66
N PHE A 31 12.18 16.03 15.27
CA PHE A 31 13.56 16.49 15.04
C PHE A 31 14.59 15.46 15.50
N LEU A 32 14.42 14.92 16.71
CA LEU A 32 15.33 13.92 17.26
C LEU A 32 15.32 12.64 16.42
N LEU A 33 14.15 12.13 16.07
CA LEU A 33 13.97 10.93 15.26
C LEU A 33 14.51 11.12 13.83
N HIS A 34 14.26 12.28 13.21
CA HIS A 34 14.66 12.46 11.82
C HIS A 34 16.13 12.88 11.65
N TYR A 35 16.62 13.78 12.50
CA TYR A 35 17.96 14.38 12.33
C TYR A 35 19.02 13.82 13.27
N VAL A 36 18.68 13.50 14.51
CA VAL A 36 19.68 13.14 15.54
C VAL A 36 19.91 11.63 15.60
N ALA A 37 18.86 10.85 15.78
CA ALA A 37 18.94 9.41 16.04
C ALA A 37 19.72 8.63 14.95
N PRO A 38 19.54 8.87 13.63
CA PRO A 38 20.33 8.19 12.59
C PRO A 38 21.83 8.53 12.59
N ARG A 39 22.23 9.63 13.26
CA ARG A 39 23.62 10.08 13.35
C ARG A 39 24.29 9.62 14.63
N VAL A 40 23.51 9.41 15.69
CA VAL A 40 24.00 9.00 17.02
C VAL A 40 23.96 7.48 17.17
N PHE A 41 22.93 6.83 16.64
CA PHE A 41 22.74 5.39 16.74
C PHE A 41 23.01 4.69 15.40
N HIS A 42 23.47 3.44 15.48
CA HIS A 42 23.52 2.59 14.30
C HIS A 42 22.11 2.11 13.95
N VAL A 43 21.55 2.65 12.88
CA VAL A 43 20.18 2.36 12.43
C VAL A 43 20.18 1.55 11.14
N LYS A 44 19.14 0.73 10.95
CA LYS A 44 18.92 -0.02 9.70
C LYS A 44 17.79 0.61 8.92
N THR A 45 18.09 1.18 7.75
CA THR A 45 17.09 1.80 6.90
C THR A 45 16.06 0.77 6.42
N VAL A 46 14.80 1.15 6.52
CA VAL A 46 13.65 0.36 6.04
C VAL A 46 13.17 0.87 4.69
N GLN A 47 13.31 2.17 4.48
CA GLN A 47 12.87 2.87 3.29
C GLN A 47 13.63 2.46 2.03
N VAL A 48 12.88 2.16 0.97
CA VAL A 48 13.42 1.83 -0.36
C VAL A 48 13.67 3.10 -1.18
N ALA A 49 13.00 4.21 -0.84
CA ALA A 49 13.12 5.50 -1.51
C ALA A 49 13.44 6.60 -0.51
N GLN A 50 14.09 7.66 -0.98
CA GLN A 50 14.38 8.84 -0.17
C GLN A 50 13.21 9.83 -0.21
N PRO A 51 12.95 10.59 0.89
CA PRO A 51 11.96 11.66 0.90
C PRO A 51 12.24 12.71 -0.19
N ARG A 52 11.18 13.34 -0.73
CA ARG A 52 11.30 14.38 -1.76
C ARG A 52 11.97 15.64 -1.19
N LYS A 53 12.54 16.47 -2.08
CA LYS A 53 12.99 17.82 -1.72
C LYS A 53 11.79 18.58 -1.11
N HIS A 54 11.98 19.13 0.09
CA HIS A 54 10.97 19.85 0.89
C HIS A 54 9.86 19.00 1.55
N GLN A 55 9.85 17.67 1.40
CA GLN A 55 8.81 16.82 2.01
C GLN A 55 8.75 16.98 3.53
N VAL A 56 9.90 16.98 4.20
CA VAL A 56 9.98 17.18 5.67
C VAL A 56 9.33 18.48 6.11
N ALA A 57 9.62 19.58 5.41
CA ALA A 57 9.06 20.89 5.73
C ALA A 57 7.54 20.92 5.50
N TRP A 58 7.07 20.29 4.43
CA TRP A 58 5.64 20.16 4.14
C TRP A 58 4.93 19.30 5.20
N GLU A 59 5.46 18.13 5.53
CA GLU A 59 4.89 17.22 6.55
C GLU A 59 4.81 17.93 7.91
N ALA A 60 5.89 18.60 8.31
CA ALA A 60 5.96 19.39 9.54
C ALA A 60 4.94 20.54 9.54
N ALA A 61 4.79 21.28 8.45
CA ALA A 61 3.80 22.36 8.36
C ALA A 61 2.37 21.82 8.35
N TYR A 62 2.10 20.73 7.64
CA TYR A 62 0.76 20.15 7.51
C TYR A 62 0.27 19.53 8.83
N SER A 63 1.18 19.06 9.67
CA SER A 63 0.86 18.52 11.00
C SER A 63 0.22 19.52 11.99
N ILE A 64 0.30 20.82 11.71
CA ILE A 64 -0.31 21.86 12.56
C ILE A 64 -1.82 21.63 12.72
N GLY A 65 -2.52 21.26 11.64
CA GLY A 65 -3.97 21.01 11.67
C GLY A 65 -4.35 19.88 12.63
N PRO A 66 -3.81 18.66 12.45
CA PRO A 66 -4.00 17.56 13.41
C PRO A 66 -3.58 17.88 14.84
N LEU A 67 -2.48 18.62 15.05
CA LEU A 67 -2.07 19.07 16.40
C LEU A 67 -3.11 19.99 17.05
N LEU A 68 -3.74 20.89 16.29
CA LEU A 68 -4.84 21.74 16.78
C LEU A 68 -6.06 20.88 17.15
N VAL A 69 -6.40 19.87 16.36
CA VAL A 69 -7.49 18.93 16.67
C VAL A 69 -7.19 18.20 17.99
N LYS A 70 -5.98 17.66 18.14
CA LYS A 70 -5.58 16.96 19.36
C LYS A 70 -5.58 17.88 20.59
N ALA A 71 -5.14 19.13 20.46
CA ALA A 71 -5.25 20.14 21.51
C ALA A 71 -6.70 20.41 21.91
N GLY A 72 -7.62 20.41 20.94
CA GLY A 72 -9.07 20.50 21.16
C GLY A 72 -9.60 19.31 21.96
N VAL A 73 -9.25 18.09 21.56
CA VAL A 73 -9.60 16.85 22.28
C VAL A 73 -9.11 16.90 23.73
N TRP A 74 -7.86 17.29 23.93
CA TRP A 74 -7.25 17.45 25.25
C TRP A 74 -8.01 18.45 26.12
N THR A 75 -8.34 19.61 25.57
CA THR A 75 -9.10 20.65 26.29
C THR A 75 -10.50 20.16 26.65
N LEU A 76 -11.16 19.42 25.75
CA LEU A 76 -12.46 18.83 26.00
C LEU A 76 -12.40 17.78 27.12
N VAL A 77 -11.37 16.92 27.12
CA VAL A 77 -11.15 15.93 28.17
C VAL A 77 -10.99 16.61 29.54
N GLU A 78 -10.25 17.71 29.63
CA GLU A 78 -10.13 18.50 30.86
C GLU A 78 -11.48 19.08 31.30
N GLN A 79 -12.26 19.64 30.38
CA GLN A 79 -13.59 20.17 30.69
C GLN A 79 -14.56 19.08 31.16
N LEU A 80 -14.49 17.89 30.57
CA LEU A 80 -15.29 16.75 30.99
C LEU A 80 -14.91 16.29 32.40
N HIS A 81 -13.61 16.27 32.72
CA HIS A 81 -13.17 15.99 34.09
C HIS A 81 -13.64 17.06 35.08
N ALA A 82 -13.41 18.35 34.77
CA ALA A 82 -13.78 19.46 35.63
C ALA A 82 -15.29 19.55 35.89
N SER A 83 -16.12 19.12 34.92
CA SER A 83 -17.57 19.05 35.06
C SER A 83 -18.09 17.75 35.68
N GLY A 84 -17.19 16.83 36.07
CA GLY A 84 -17.56 15.52 36.63
C GLY A 84 -18.26 14.58 35.64
N ARG A 85 -18.10 14.83 34.33
CA ARG A 85 -18.74 14.07 33.24
C ARG A 85 -17.87 12.95 32.67
N SER A 86 -16.63 12.80 33.12
CA SER A 86 -15.77 11.66 32.78
C SER A 86 -15.45 10.84 34.03
N LYS A 87 -14.94 9.62 33.82
CA LYS A 87 -14.42 8.76 34.89
C LYS A 87 -13.00 9.15 35.31
N LEU A 88 -12.46 10.26 34.80
CA LEU A 88 -11.13 10.72 35.15
C LEU A 88 -11.08 11.16 36.61
N TYR A 89 -9.98 10.84 37.28
CA TYR A 89 -9.73 11.24 38.66
C TYR A 89 -8.36 11.88 38.82
N THR A 90 -8.18 12.59 39.92
CA THR A 90 -6.92 13.21 40.33
C THR A 90 -6.52 12.70 41.71
N GLY A 91 -5.23 12.83 42.05
CA GLY A 91 -4.66 12.36 43.31
C GLY A 91 -3.65 11.22 43.10
N TRP A 92 -2.60 11.22 43.92
CA TRP A 92 -1.55 10.20 43.87
C TRP A 92 -2.10 8.83 44.29
N PRO A 93 -1.59 7.70 43.78
CA PRO A 93 -1.88 6.36 44.31
C PRO A 93 -1.04 6.07 45.59
N PRO A 94 -1.54 6.28 46.83
CA PRO A 94 -0.78 5.97 48.04
C PRO A 94 -0.55 4.47 48.26
N THR A 95 -1.29 3.58 47.61
CA THR A 95 -1.27 2.13 47.88
C THR A 95 -0.70 1.31 46.74
N ALA A 96 -0.12 0.14 47.06
CA ALA A 96 0.34 -0.82 46.07
C ALA A 96 -0.78 -1.31 45.13
N GLN A 97 -2.01 -1.42 45.64
CA GLN A 97 -3.18 -1.77 44.83
C GLN A 97 -3.50 -0.71 43.77
N GLN A 98 -3.44 0.57 44.13
CA GLN A 98 -3.66 1.66 43.18
C GLN A 98 -2.51 1.77 42.16
N ALA A 99 -1.27 1.50 42.58
CA ALA A 99 -0.14 1.40 41.66
C ALA A 99 -0.31 0.24 40.65
N ALA A 100 -0.73 -0.94 41.13
CA ALA A 100 -1.04 -2.08 40.27
C ALA A 100 -2.19 -1.76 39.30
N TYR A 101 -3.23 -1.08 39.77
CA TYR A 101 -4.32 -0.60 38.92
C TYR A 101 -3.83 0.36 37.82
N MET A 102 -2.93 1.30 38.14
CA MET A 102 -2.35 2.19 37.14
C MET A 102 -1.53 1.44 36.08
N LEU A 103 -0.78 0.41 36.48
CA LEU A 103 -0.04 -0.44 35.53
C LEU A 103 -0.99 -1.23 34.61
N LEU A 104 -2.06 -1.83 35.16
CA LEU A 104 -3.09 -2.51 34.38
C LEU A 104 -3.85 -1.55 33.46
N THR A 105 -4.04 -0.30 33.90
CA THR A 105 -4.65 0.77 33.10
C THR A 105 -3.82 1.08 31.86
N ILE A 106 -2.49 1.10 31.97
CA ILE A 106 -1.60 1.31 30.82
C ILE A 106 -1.77 0.18 29.79
N VAL A 107 -1.74 -1.08 30.24
CA VAL A 107 -1.94 -2.25 29.36
C VAL A 107 -3.31 -2.21 28.67
N ALA A 108 -4.36 -1.83 29.41
CA ALA A 108 -5.69 -1.67 28.84
C ALA A 108 -5.74 -0.55 27.79
N LEU A 109 -5.08 0.59 28.06
CA LEU A 109 -5.00 1.70 27.12
C LEU A 109 -4.25 1.31 25.84
N ASP A 110 -3.14 0.58 25.95
CA ASP A 110 -2.38 0.10 24.80
C ASP A 110 -3.23 -0.81 23.91
N TYR A 111 -3.91 -1.80 24.50
CA TYR A 111 -4.76 -2.71 23.72
C TYR A 111 -5.96 -1.98 23.07
N LEU A 112 -6.60 -1.06 23.80
CA LEU A 112 -7.72 -0.28 23.27
C LEU A 112 -7.30 0.69 22.18
N HIS A 113 -6.16 1.34 22.34
CA HIS A 113 -5.62 2.25 21.35
C HIS A 113 -5.19 1.51 20.09
N ASP A 114 -4.51 0.36 20.21
CA ASP A 114 -4.17 -0.50 19.08
C ASP A 114 -5.41 -0.95 18.31
N ALA A 115 -6.44 -1.43 19.03
CA ALA A 115 -7.70 -1.85 18.45
C ALA A 115 -8.41 -0.69 17.73
N TRP A 116 -8.50 0.48 18.39
CA TRP A 116 -9.10 1.67 17.80
C TRP A 116 -8.36 2.08 16.52
N PHE A 117 -7.03 2.13 16.58
CA PHE A 117 -6.20 2.49 15.45
C PHE A 117 -6.41 1.51 14.30
N TYR A 118 -6.33 0.19 14.53
CA TYR A 118 -6.54 -0.81 13.49
C TYR A 118 -7.86 -0.63 12.75
N TRP A 119 -8.98 -0.53 13.48
CA TRP A 119 -10.31 -0.46 12.87
C TRP A 119 -10.56 0.87 12.17
N THR A 120 -10.14 1.98 12.78
CA THR A 120 -10.30 3.31 12.16
C THR A 120 -9.36 3.51 10.98
N HIS A 121 -8.13 3.02 11.04
CA HIS A 121 -7.21 3.03 9.93
C HIS A 121 -7.75 2.20 8.77
N ARG A 122 -8.22 0.98 9.03
CA ARG A 122 -8.90 0.16 8.00
C ARG A 122 -10.13 0.85 7.41
N LEU A 123 -10.92 1.54 8.22
CA LEU A 123 -12.06 2.35 7.77
C LEU A 123 -11.60 3.49 6.85
N LEU A 124 -10.48 4.16 7.16
CA LEU A 124 -9.91 5.23 6.35
C LEU A 124 -9.49 4.76 4.94
N HIS A 125 -9.24 3.45 4.76
CA HIS A 125 -9.01 2.82 3.45
C HIS A 125 -10.27 2.47 2.66
N TRP A 126 -11.46 2.72 3.22
CA TRP A 126 -12.69 2.66 2.45
C TRP A 126 -12.71 3.78 1.40
N LYS A 127 -13.02 3.44 0.14
CA LYS A 127 -12.86 4.29 -1.05
C LYS A 127 -13.23 5.79 -0.88
N PRO A 128 -14.37 6.16 -0.27
CA PRO A 128 -14.72 7.56 -0.07
C PRO A 128 -13.79 8.28 0.92
N LEU A 129 -13.44 7.64 2.04
CA LEU A 129 -12.53 8.20 3.03
C LEU A 129 -11.09 8.20 2.51
N TYR A 130 -10.67 7.14 1.82
CA TYR A 130 -9.34 7.09 1.23
C TYR A 130 -9.11 8.27 0.31
N ARG A 131 -9.99 8.46 -0.67
CA ARG A 131 -9.82 9.48 -1.71
C ARG A 131 -9.77 10.91 -1.18
N HIS A 132 -10.54 11.23 -0.14
CA HIS A 132 -10.73 12.62 0.31
C HIS A 132 -10.04 12.94 1.64
N VAL A 133 -9.66 11.93 2.41
CA VAL A 133 -9.15 12.09 3.77
C VAL A 133 -7.77 11.45 3.87
N HIS A 134 -7.67 10.15 3.62
CA HIS A 134 -6.45 9.40 3.91
C HIS A 134 -5.39 9.44 2.80
N ALA A 135 -5.75 9.78 1.56
CA ALA A 135 -4.83 9.87 0.44
C ALA A 135 -3.67 10.83 0.71
N ILE A 136 -3.91 11.91 1.47
CA ILE A 136 -2.90 12.92 1.83
C ILE A 136 -1.79 12.28 2.67
N HIS A 137 -2.16 11.41 3.62
CA HIS A 137 -1.19 10.66 4.42
C HIS A 137 -0.32 9.76 3.53
N HIS A 138 -0.91 9.14 2.51
CA HIS A 138 -0.24 8.25 1.55
C HIS A 138 0.52 8.98 0.43
N GLU A 139 0.46 10.31 0.33
CA GLU A 139 1.31 11.07 -0.61
C GLU A 139 2.80 10.96 -0.25
N SER A 140 3.08 10.76 1.03
CA SER A 140 4.40 10.54 1.62
C SER A 140 4.88 9.10 1.45
N SER A 141 5.08 8.69 0.21
CA SER A 141 5.60 7.36 -0.18
C SER A 141 6.96 6.93 0.45
N ALA A 142 7.71 7.87 1.03
CA ALA A 142 8.87 7.62 1.89
C ALA A 142 8.69 8.48 3.15
N PRO A 143 7.83 8.06 4.09
CA PRO A 143 7.33 8.95 5.14
C PRO A 143 8.43 9.34 6.11
N THR A 144 8.49 10.58 6.58
CA THR A 144 9.44 10.95 7.64
C THR A 144 8.79 10.88 9.01
N ALA A 145 9.54 11.07 10.10
CA ALA A 145 8.96 11.09 11.44
C ALA A 145 7.77 12.09 11.53
N PHE A 146 7.84 13.22 10.82
CA PHE A 146 6.79 14.23 10.74
C PHE A 146 5.57 13.80 9.91
N CYS A 147 5.64 12.70 9.15
CA CYS A 147 4.48 12.11 8.50
C CYS A 147 3.49 11.55 9.52
N GLY A 148 3.96 11.24 10.75
CA GLY A 148 3.17 10.72 11.86
C GLY A 148 1.83 11.43 12.02
N TYR A 149 1.81 12.77 12.05
CA TYR A 149 0.59 13.60 12.09
C TYR A 149 0.38 14.42 10.81
N SER A 150 1.01 14.06 9.70
CA SER A 150 0.75 14.69 8.41
C SER A 150 -0.42 13.98 7.71
N PHE A 151 -1.63 14.29 8.16
CA PHE A 151 -2.87 13.76 7.61
C PHE A 151 -4.02 14.76 7.73
N HIS A 152 -5.14 14.46 7.09
CA HIS A 152 -6.28 15.38 7.01
C HIS A 152 -6.94 15.61 8.39
N VAL A 153 -7.55 16.78 8.62
CA VAL A 153 -8.19 17.09 9.92
C VAL A 153 -9.35 16.16 10.29
N VAL A 154 -10.05 15.61 9.30
CA VAL A 154 -11.09 14.59 9.52
C VAL A 154 -10.46 13.27 9.98
N GLU A 155 -9.29 12.92 9.45
CA GLU A 155 -8.52 11.77 9.94
C GLU A 155 -8.12 11.98 11.40
N ALA A 156 -7.64 13.17 11.72
CA ALA A 156 -7.31 13.55 13.10
C ALA A 156 -8.48 13.38 14.05
N LEU A 157 -9.69 13.82 13.66
CA LEU A 157 -10.90 13.66 14.47
C LEU A 157 -11.24 12.19 14.71
N ILE A 158 -11.08 11.34 13.70
CA ILE A 158 -11.37 9.90 13.79
C ILE A 158 -10.33 9.20 14.66
N VAL A 159 -9.04 9.40 14.39
CA VAL A 159 -7.95 8.71 15.08
C VAL A 159 -7.85 9.16 16.54
N PHE A 160 -7.97 10.47 16.82
CA PHE A 160 -7.89 11.01 18.19
C PHE A 160 -9.18 10.87 19.00
N ALA A 161 -10.27 10.38 18.43
CA ALA A 161 -11.49 10.13 19.20
C ALA A 161 -11.28 9.10 20.33
N ASN A 162 -10.34 8.15 20.18
CA ASN A 162 -9.96 7.23 21.26
C ASN A 162 -9.59 7.97 22.55
N GLU A 163 -8.81 9.06 22.44
CA GLU A 163 -8.34 9.80 23.61
C GLU A 163 -9.50 10.37 24.43
N LEU A 164 -10.61 10.70 23.76
CA LEU A 164 -11.84 11.13 24.39
C LEU A 164 -12.64 9.95 24.94
N LEU A 165 -12.81 8.88 24.17
CA LEU A 165 -13.67 7.75 24.50
C LEU A 165 -13.21 6.98 25.74
N VAL A 166 -11.90 6.77 25.90
CA VAL A 166 -11.35 6.04 27.06
C VAL A 166 -11.70 6.70 28.39
N CYS A 167 -11.96 8.01 28.40
CA CYS A 167 -12.36 8.76 29.59
C CYS A 167 -13.72 8.34 30.16
N PHE A 168 -14.51 7.54 29.43
CA PHE A 168 -15.82 7.05 29.85
C PHE A 168 -15.84 5.54 30.16
N LEU A 169 -14.81 4.80 29.77
CA LEU A 169 -14.79 3.34 29.89
C LEU A 169 -14.48 2.91 31.33
N PHE A 170 -13.38 3.39 31.89
CA PHE A 170 -12.92 3.06 33.25
C PHE A 170 -12.22 4.26 33.90
N PRO A 171 -12.05 4.25 35.24
CA PRO A 171 -11.34 5.32 35.92
C PRO A 171 -9.88 5.42 35.48
N ILE A 172 -9.46 6.59 35.00
CA ILE A 172 -8.07 6.85 34.59
C ILE A 172 -7.56 8.08 35.33
N HIS A 173 -6.36 8.01 35.88
CA HIS A 173 -5.73 9.18 36.48
C HIS A 173 -5.46 10.23 35.40
N LEU A 174 -5.89 11.48 35.59
CA LEU A 174 -5.79 12.55 34.59
C LEU A 174 -4.36 12.76 34.08
N GLY A 175 -3.38 12.74 34.99
CA GLY A 175 -1.97 12.84 34.62
C GLY A 175 -1.47 11.64 33.81
N LEU A 176 -1.98 10.44 34.09
CA LEU A 176 -1.62 9.23 33.33
C LEU A 176 -2.20 9.32 31.92
N HIS A 177 -3.48 9.69 31.78
CA HIS A 177 -4.10 9.93 30.48
C HIS A 177 -3.27 10.88 29.63
N ARG A 178 -2.77 11.98 30.22
CA ARG A 178 -1.96 12.96 29.51
C ARG A 178 -0.60 12.43 29.07
N VAL A 179 0.16 11.84 30.00
CA VAL A 179 1.46 11.24 29.68
C VAL A 179 1.32 10.14 28.63
N TYR A 180 0.26 9.32 28.74
CA TYR A 180 -0.05 8.28 27.78
C TYR A 180 -0.24 8.84 26.37
N HIS A 181 -1.05 9.89 26.19
CA HIS A 181 -1.29 10.44 24.86
C HIS A 181 -0.15 11.29 24.30
N ILE A 182 0.76 11.77 25.16
CA ILE A 182 2.08 12.26 24.72
C ILE A 182 2.91 11.10 24.16
N PHE A 183 2.97 9.99 24.91
CA PHE A 183 3.67 8.80 24.49
C PHE A 183 3.14 8.24 23.16
N THR A 184 1.82 8.15 22.98
CA THR A 184 1.25 7.70 21.69
C THR A 184 1.64 8.61 20.53
N THR A 185 1.83 9.91 20.76
CA THR A 185 2.32 10.85 19.73
C THR A 185 3.70 10.44 19.22
N ILE A 186 4.61 10.15 20.16
CA ILE A 186 5.98 9.72 19.84
C ILE A 186 5.98 8.37 19.10
N ILE A 187 5.08 7.46 19.46
CA ILE A 187 4.93 6.17 18.76
C ILE A 187 4.50 6.38 17.31
N HIS A 188 3.53 7.27 17.05
CA HIS A 188 3.09 7.57 15.68
C HIS A 188 4.24 8.15 14.84
N GLU A 189 5.05 9.05 15.38
CA GLU A 189 6.24 9.57 14.68
C GLU A 189 7.30 8.48 14.46
N GLY A 190 7.55 7.67 15.48
CA GLY A 190 8.50 6.56 15.43
C GLY A 190 8.16 5.57 14.32
N GLY A 191 6.87 5.23 14.16
CA GLY A 191 6.37 4.35 13.09
C GLY A 191 6.68 4.83 11.67
N HIS A 192 7.03 6.12 11.50
CA HIS A 192 7.40 6.74 10.24
C HIS A 192 8.87 7.19 10.20
N ALA A 193 9.70 6.79 11.16
CA ALA A 193 11.09 7.26 11.23
C ALA A 193 11.92 6.83 9.99
N GLY A 194 11.48 5.78 9.27
CA GLY A 194 12.11 5.29 8.04
C GLY A 194 13.26 4.31 8.26
N TYR A 195 13.55 3.97 9.51
CA TYR A 195 14.60 3.04 9.91
C TYR A 195 14.20 2.29 11.17
N GLU A 196 14.74 1.10 11.35
CA GLU A 196 14.68 0.36 12.62
C GLU A 196 15.86 0.79 13.50
N ILE A 197 15.58 1.13 14.75
CA ILE A 197 16.59 1.12 15.81
C ILE A 197 16.60 -0.31 16.34
N ALA A 198 17.75 -0.97 16.41
CA ALA A 198 17.80 -2.31 17.00
C ALA A 198 17.84 -2.18 18.55
N PRO A 199 16.84 -2.67 19.31
CA PRO A 199 15.59 -3.30 18.89
C PRO A 199 14.35 -2.46 19.27
N PHE A 200 13.71 -1.92 18.24
CA PHE A 200 12.35 -1.38 18.15
C PHE A 200 12.11 0.03 18.73
N ILE A 201 11.24 0.77 18.03
CA ILE A 201 10.63 1.99 18.58
C ILE A 201 10.04 1.61 19.94
N PRO A 202 10.30 2.36 21.02
CA PRO A 202 9.96 1.91 22.36
C PRO A 202 8.45 2.07 22.60
N SER A 203 7.63 1.15 22.08
CA SER A 203 6.34 0.85 22.73
C SER A 203 6.62 0.20 24.10
N ILE A 204 5.70 0.27 25.06
CA ILE A 204 5.93 -0.34 26.39
C ILE A 204 6.11 -1.85 26.25
N GLU A 205 5.38 -2.47 25.34
CA GLU A 205 5.47 -3.89 25.05
C GLU A 205 6.75 -4.25 24.30
N SER A 206 7.25 -3.35 23.46
CA SER A 206 8.58 -3.47 22.84
C SER A 206 9.70 -3.34 23.88
N LEU A 207 9.52 -2.47 24.88
CA LEU A 207 10.44 -2.35 26.02
C LEU A 207 10.38 -3.60 26.92
N VAL A 208 9.19 -4.11 27.23
CA VAL A 208 9.02 -5.35 27.99
C VAL A 208 9.58 -6.55 27.21
N ALA A 209 9.30 -6.64 25.91
CA ALA A 209 9.90 -7.66 25.04
C ALA A 209 11.42 -7.52 24.99
N LEU A 210 11.96 -6.30 24.95
CA LEU A 210 13.40 -6.08 25.04
C LEU A 210 13.99 -6.56 26.38
N LEU A 211 13.31 -6.29 27.50
CA LEU A 211 13.76 -6.71 28.82
C LEU A 211 13.68 -8.23 29.01
N LEU A 212 12.64 -8.88 28.48
CA LEU A 212 12.39 -10.31 28.67
C LEU A 212 13.02 -11.20 27.59
N LEU A 213 13.05 -10.75 26.34
CA LEU A 213 13.51 -11.50 25.17
C LEU A 213 14.86 -10.99 24.64
N GLY A 214 15.41 -9.93 25.24
CA GLY A 214 16.62 -9.28 24.75
C GLY A 214 16.38 -8.59 23.40
N ARG A 215 17.39 -8.56 22.54
CA ARG A 215 17.29 -7.95 21.20
C ARG A 215 16.46 -8.76 20.17
N ARG A 216 15.66 -9.73 20.62
CA ARG A 216 14.90 -10.61 19.74
C ARG A 216 13.56 -9.95 19.33
N PRO A 217 13.25 -9.81 18.03
CA PRO A 217 11.94 -9.35 17.61
C PRO A 217 10.85 -10.29 18.09
N CYS A 218 9.74 -9.71 18.52
CA CYS A 218 8.52 -10.45 18.81
C CYS A 218 7.61 -10.42 17.57
N PRO A 219 7.22 -11.57 16.99
CA PRO A 219 6.31 -11.60 15.84
C PRO A 219 4.93 -10.99 16.09
N ALA A 220 4.56 -10.81 17.37
CA ALA A 220 3.32 -10.17 17.77
C ALA A 220 3.41 -8.64 17.74
N LEU A 221 4.62 -8.07 17.70
CA LEU A 221 4.86 -6.64 17.74
C LEU A 221 5.10 -6.08 16.34
N ASN A 222 4.56 -4.89 16.14
CA ASN A 222 4.69 -4.10 14.94
C ASN A 222 6.11 -3.51 14.85
N THR A 223 6.59 -3.27 13.63
CA THR A 223 7.94 -2.71 13.38
C THR A 223 7.80 -1.49 12.47
N VAL A 224 8.83 -0.64 12.38
CA VAL A 224 8.79 0.50 11.43
C VAL A 224 8.51 -0.01 10.02
N ARG A 225 9.09 -1.16 9.66
CA ARG A 225 8.84 -1.86 8.40
C ARG A 225 7.39 -2.26 8.18
N HIS A 226 6.65 -2.66 9.20
CA HIS A 226 5.27 -3.04 9.04
C HIS A 226 4.44 -1.85 8.56
N HIS A 227 4.61 -0.67 9.18
CA HIS A 227 3.93 0.53 8.73
C HIS A 227 4.50 1.10 7.42
N ASP A 228 5.80 1.06 7.20
CA ASP A 228 6.36 1.47 5.90
C ASP A 228 5.88 0.55 4.76
N MET A 229 5.66 -0.75 5.01
CA MET A 229 5.02 -1.64 4.05
C MET A 229 3.55 -1.29 3.78
N HIS A 230 2.84 -0.73 4.77
CA HIS A 230 1.49 -0.19 4.57
C HIS A 230 1.48 0.93 3.52
N HIS A 231 2.36 1.92 3.67
CA HIS A 231 2.52 3.04 2.70
C HIS A 231 2.87 2.55 1.28
N ARG A 232 3.50 1.37 1.15
CA ARG A 232 3.83 0.76 -0.15
C ARG A 232 2.71 -0.12 -0.71
N TYR A 233 1.99 -0.79 0.18
CA TYR A 233 0.95 -1.75 -0.12
C TYR A 233 -0.30 -1.42 0.72
N PRO A 234 -1.04 -0.35 0.37
CA PRO A 234 -2.11 0.19 1.21
C PRO A 234 -3.19 -0.81 1.67
N PRO A 235 -3.51 -1.89 0.94
CA PRO A 235 -4.45 -2.92 1.43
C PRO A 235 -3.96 -3.75 2.63
N TYR A 236 -2.71 -3.61 3.05
CA TYR A 236 -2.08 -4.43 4.09
C TYR A 236 -1.60 -3.57 5.26
N HIS A 237 -1.50 -4.14 6.46
CA HIS A 237 -0.86 -3.58 7.65
C HIS A 237 -1.55 -2.33 8.23
N PHE A 238 -2.64 -2.52 8.99
CA PHE A 238 -3.37 -1.41 9.61
C PHE A 238 -3.08 -1.19 11.10
N SER A 239 -2.48 -2.18 11.79
CA SER A 239 -2.19 -2.08 13.24
C SER A 239 -1.09 -1.08 13.57
N LEU A 240 -1.02 -0.65 14.84
CA LEU A 240 -0.03 0.30 15.34
C LEU A 240 1.05 -0.37 16.20
N TYR A 241 0.62 -1.21 17.15
CA TYR A 241 1.48 -1.89 18.12
C TYR A 241 1.55 -3.38 17.89
N MET A 242 0.40 -4.01 17.60
CA MET A 242 0.29 -5.46 17.59
C MET A 242 -0.17 -6.00 16.24
N THR A 243 0.56 -6.99 15.71
CA THR A 243 0.26 -7.58 14.39
C THR A 243 -0.94 -8.54 14.40
N HIS A 244 -1.52 -8.85 15.56
CA HIS A 244 -2.56 -9.88 15.66
C HIS A 244 -3.85 -9.48 14.94
N TRP A 245 -4.24 -8.21 14.94
CA TRP A 245 -5.40 -7.74 14.17
C TRP A 245 -5.22 -7.98 12.68
N ASP A 246 -4.04 -7.66 12.15
CA ASP A 246 -3.71 -7.90 10.74
C ASP A 246 -3.72 -9.38 10.38
N ARG A 247 -3.26 -10.25 11.30
CA ARG A 247 -3.28 -11.70 11.10
C ARG A 247 -4.70 -12.26 11.12
N TRP A 248 -5.49 -11.88 12.13
CA TRP A 248 -6.87 -12.35 12.26
C TRP A 248 -7.76 -11.89 11.11
N CYS A 249 -7.51 -10.69 10.58
CA CYS A 249 -8.28 -10.13 9.48
C CYS A 249 -7.72 -10.43 8.09
N GLY A 250 -6.58 -11.13 8.00
CA GLY A 250 -5.94 -11.45 6.72
C GLY A 250 -5.34 -10.23 5.99
N THR A 251 -4.97 -9.18 6.73
CA THR A 251 -4.39 -7.94 6.21
C THR A 251 -2.87 -7.87 6.44
N GLU A 252 -2.21 -8.93 6.93
CA GLU A 252 -0.74 -9.04 6.97
C GLU A 252 -0.19 -9.38 5.57
N HIS A 253 0.78 -8.61 5.07
CA HIS A 253 1.39 -8.91 3.78
C HIS A 253 2.19 -10.24 3.82
N PRO A 254 2.03 -11.16 2.85
CA PRO A 254 2.67 -12.49 2.90
C PRO A 254 4.19 -12.48 3.03
N LYS A 255 4.86 -11.45 2.50
CA LYS A 255 6.32 -11.31 2.56
C LYS A 255 6.85 -10.62 3.82
N TYR A 256 5.98 -10.07 4.67
CA TYR A 256 6.40 -9.27 5.83
C TYR A 256 7.38 -10.03 6.72
N ARG A 257 7.01 -11.25 7.12
CA ARG A 257 7.82 -12.10 8.02
C ARG A 257 9.18 -12.47 7.43
N SER A 258 9.21 -12.90 6.17
CA SER A 258 10.46 -13.23 5.48
C SER A 258 11.37 -12.01 5.33
N ASP A 259 10.79 -10.82 5.18
CA ASP A 259 11.54 -9.59 5.01
C ASP A 259 12.10 -9.06 6.33
N VAL A 260 11.34 -9.15 7.43
CA VAL A 260 11.84 -8.86 8.78
C VAL A 260 13.01 -9.79 9.11
N ALA A 261 12.89 -11.10 8.84
CA ALA A 261 13.98 -12.06 9.07
C ALA A 261 15.28 -11.69 8.35
N LYS A 262 15.21 -11.16 7.11
CA LYS A 262 16.38 -10.68 6.37
C LYS A 262 17.03 -9.43 6.98
N HIS A 263 16.24 -8.52 7.54
CA HIS A 263 16.76 -7.27 8.13
C HIS A 263 17.38 -7.50 9.52
N PHE A 264 17.03 -8.62 10.16
CA PHE A 264 17.53 -9.04 11.47
C PHE A 264 18.13 -10.46 11.41
N PRO A 265 19.28 -10.67 10.72
CA PRO A 265 19.84 -12.00 10.45
C PRO A 265 20.33 -12.78 11.68
N GLU A 266 20.46 -12.15 12.85
CA GLU A 266 20.71 -12.84 14.14
C GLU A 266 19.60 -13.85 14.51
N LEU A 267 18.49 -13.86 13.75
CA LEU A 267 17.32 -14.73 13.88
C LEU A 267 17.45 -16.12 13.21
N ASP A 268 18.43 -16.34 12.35
CA ASP A 268 18.46 -17.57 11.53
C ASP A 268 18.91 -18.82 12.31
N SER A 269 19.59 -18.65 13.45
CA SER A 269 20.04 -19.79 14.28
C SER A 269 18.89 -20.49 15.01
N SER A 270 17.86 -19.75 15.44
CA SER A 270 16.68 -20.32 16.10
C SER A 270 15.60 -20.77 15.13
N SER A 271 15.45 -20.09 13.98
CA SER A 271 14.59 -20.50 12.86
C SER A 271 15.05 -21.85 12.27
N LYS A 272 16.35 -22.01 12.03
CA LYS A 272 16.92 -23.29 11.60
C LYS A 272 16.78 -24.37 12.67
N ALA A 273 16.91 -24.04 13.95
CA ALA A 273 16.69 -24.99 15.04
C ALA A 273 15.20 -25.40 15.16
N ALA A 274 14.26 -24.47 15.05
CA ALA A 274 12.81 -24.77 15.08
C ALA A 274 12.35 -25.54 13.84
N ALA A 275 12.88 -25.21 12.67
CA ALA A 275 12.65 -25.96 11.43
C ALA A 275 13.28 -27.36 11.49
N ALA A 276 14.46 -27.50 12.10
CA ALA A 276 15.09 -28.80 12.34
C ALA A 276 14.31 -29.64 13.36
N VAL A 277 13.76 -29.04 14.41
CA VAL A 277 12.88 -29.71 15.39
C VAL A 277 11.55 -30.10 14.76
N ALA A 278 10.95 -29.25 13.91
CA ALA A 278 9.73 -29.58 13.17
C ALA A 278 9.97 -30.67 12.11
N ALA A 279 11.11 -30.64 11.41
CA ALA A 279 11.51 -31.69 10.48
C ALA A 279 11.82 -33.01 11.20
N ALA A 280 12.45 -32.96 12.39
CA ALA A 280 12.68 -34.13 13.23
C ALA A 280 11.36 -34.71 13.79
N GLY A 281 10.40 -33.86 14.17
CA GLY A 281 9.05 -34.28 14.58
C GLY A 281 8.23 -34.90 13.44
N ALA A 282 8.38 -34.40 12.21
CA ALA A 282 7.75 -34.97 11.02
C ALA A 282 8.43 -36.27 10.53
N ALA A 283 9.72 -36.46 10.82
CA ALA A 283 10.42 -37.72 10.57
C ALA A 283 10.07 -38.79 11.62
N ALA A 284 9.88 -38.38 12.89
CA ALA A 284 9.47 -39.28 13.97
C ALA A 284 8.02 -39.76 13.85
N SER A 285 7.15 -39.04 13.13
CA SER A 285 5.76 -39.46 12.87
C SER A 285 5.61 -40.47 11.71
N GLN A 286 6.71 -40.83 11.05
CA GLN A 286 6.74 -41.85 9.99
C GLN A 286 7.27 -43.22 10.46
N ASP A 287 7.59 -43.37 11.75
CA ASP A 287 7.92 -44.66 12.35
C ASP A 287 6.63 -45.38 12.80
N PRO A 288 6.25 -46.51 12.18
CA PRO A 288 5.02 -47.23 12.51
C PRO A 288 5.03 -47.95 13.88
N SER A 289 6.05 -47.75 14.72
CA SER A 289 6.22 -48.47 15.99
C SER A 289 5.91 -47.68 17.27
N THR A 290 5.43 -46.42 17.20
CA THR A 290 5.18 -45.61 18.42
C THR A 290 3.69 -45.42 18.74
N PRO A 291 3.16 -45.94 19.86
CA PRO A 291 1.77 -45.75 20.25
C PRO A 291 1.60 -44.51 21.15
N MET A 292 1.00 -43.44 20.61
CA MET A 292 0.17 -42.50 21.40
C MET A 292 -0.64 -41.57 20.49
N GLN A 293 -1.74 -42.10 19.96
CA GLN A 293 -2.94 -41.29 19.73
C GLN A 293 -3.66 -41.16 21.09
N HIS A 294 -4.11 -39.95 21.42
CA HIS A 294 -5.12 -39.55 22.42
C HIS A 294 -4.67 -38.28 23.16
N CYS A 295 -4.80 -37.10 22.54
CA CYS A 295 -5.07 -35.85 23.30
C CYS A 295 -5.42 -34.59 22.47
N LEU A 296 -5.92 -34.70 21.23
CA LEU A 296 -6.39 -33.52 20.47
C LEU A 296 -7.70 -33.80 19.73
N GLN A 297 -8.74 -34.09 20.50
CA GLN A 297 -10.12 -33.91 20.06
C GLN A 297 -10.85 -33.22 21.20
N LEU A 298 -10.90 -31.88 21.17
CA LEU A 298 -11.85 -31.03 21.90
C LEU A 298 -11.59 -29.56 21.52
N VAL A 299 -11.87 -29.20 20.27
CA VAL A 299 -12.23 -27.82 19.90
C VAL A 299 -13.37 -27.93 18.87
N PRO A 300 -14.58 -27.43 19.16
CA PRO A 300 -15.66 -27.45 18.18
C PRO A 300 -15.38 -26.39 17.11
N THR A 301 -15.13 -26.86 15.89
CA THR A 301 -15.14 -26.05 14.68
C THR A 301 -16.56 -25.57 14.41
N LEU A 302 -16.87 -24.33 14.81
CA LEU A 302 -17.98 -23.58 14.23
C LEU A 302 -17.60 -23.21 12.80
N ALA A 303 -17.97 -24.08 11.86
CA ALA A 303 -17.89 -23.81 10.44
C ALA A 303 -18.94 -22.73 10.07
N TRP A 304 -18.47 -21.51 9.83
CA TRP A 304 -19.26 -20.46 9.19
C TRP A 304 -19.45 -20.81 7.71
N GLN A 305 -20.62 -21.35 7.37
CA GLN A 305 -21.04 -21.52 5.98
C GLN A 305 -21.34 -20.13 5.40
N ALA A 306 -20.54 -19.70 4.42
CA ALA A 306 -20.81 -18.50 3.65
C ALA A 306 -22.03 -18.72 2.74
N HIS A 307 -23.16 -18.13 3.12
CA HIS A 307 -24.29 -17.94 2.21
C HIS A 307 -23.89 -16.96 1.10
N THR A 308 -24.01 -17.41 -0.15
CA THR A 308 -24.06 -16.56 -1.35
C THR A 308 -25.38 -15.81 -1.39
N PRO A 309 -25.41 -14.46 -1.47
CA PRO A 309 -26.64 -13.76 -1.81
C PRO A 309 -26.81 -13.78 -3.34
N GLY A 310 -27.87 -14.46 -3.77
CA GLY A 310 -28.39 -14.40 -5.12
C GLY A 310 -29.07 -13.05 -5.42
N GLU A 311 -29.18 -12.86 -6.72
CA GLU A 311 -30.01 -11.95 -7.52
C GLU A 311 -31.15 -11.21 -6.80
N GLY A 312 -31.18 -9.89 -7.02
CA GLY A 312 -32.26 -9.00 -6.58
C GLY A 312 -32.23 -7.66 -7.31
N LEU A 313 -32.87 -7.65 -8.49
CA LEU A 313 -33.70 -6.57 -9.05
C LEU A 313 -33.25 -5.10 -8.87
N TRP A 314 -32.70 -4.52 -9.95
CA TRP A 314 -32.96 -3.13 -10.33
C TRP A 314 -33.14 -3.02 -11.85
N THR A 315 -34.38 -3.18 -12.31
CA THR A 315 -34.82 -2.69 -13.62
C THR A 315 -35.24 -1.23 -13.46
N LEU A 316 -34.53 -0.31 -14.11
CA LEU A 316 -35.06 1.02 -14.41
C LEU A 316 -35.01 1.23 -15.93
N ALA A 317 -36.21 1.32 -16.49
CA ALA A 317 -36.49 1.59 -17.88
C ALA A 317 -35.95 2.96 -18.29
N ALA A 318 -35.19 3.00 -19.37
CA ALA A 318 -34.90 4.23 -20.11
C ALA A 318 -36.12 4.57 -20.97
N ALA A 319 -36.83 5.63 -20.60
CA ALA A 319 -37.75 6.31 -21.49
C ALA A 319 -36.95 7.27 -22.39
N ALA A 320 -37.12 7.10 -23.69
CA ALA A 320 -36.60 7.97 -24.72
C ALA A 320 -37.29 9.34 -24.70
N SER A 321 -36.51 10.40 -24.95
CA SER A 321 -37.03 11.60 -25.59
C SER A 321 -35.95 12.24 -26.43
N SER A 322 -36.16 12.13 -27.74
CA SER A 322 -35.54 12.87 -28.83
C SER A 322 -35.89 14.36 -28.77
N SER A 323 -34.95 15.23 -29.15
CA SER A 323 -35.26 16.42 -29.94
C SER A 323 -34.00 16.98 -30.60
N ASP A 324 -34.04 17.00 -31.94
CA ASP A 324 -33.21 17.76 -32.87
C ASP A 324 -33.14 19.26 -32.55
N SER A 325 -32.06 19.93 -32.96
CA SER A 325 -32.13 21.05 -33.93
C SER A 325 -30.76 21.74 -34.19
N SER A 326 -30.30 21.61 -35.43
CA SER A 326 -29.77 22.65 -36.35
C SER A 326 -28.80 23.77 -35.90
N GLY A 327 -27.67 23.87 -36.63
CA GLY A 327 -27.36 25.06 -37.45
C GLY A 327 -26.20 25.99 -37.04
N PRO A 328 -25.54 26.71 -37.99
CA PRO A 328 -24.08 26.88 -38.05
C PRO A 328 -23.57 28.35 -38.07
N GLY A 329 -22.23 28.55 -38.06
CA GLY A 329 -21.55 29.82 -38.41
C GLY A 329 -20.21 30.01 -37.69
N SER A 330 -19.06 29.75 -38.30
CA SER A 330 -18.19 30.71 -39.05
C SER A 330 -17.48 31.76 -38.19
N SER A 331 -16.14 31.68 -38.09
CA SER A 331 -15.25 32.64 -38.77
C SER A 331 -13.78 32.41 -38.39
N ASP A 332 -12.96 32.37 -39.44
CA ASP A 332 -11.51 32.48 -39.41
C ASP A 332 -11.06 33.84 -38.87
N ALA A 333 -9.97 33.86 -38.09
CA ALA A 333 -9.03 34.97 -38.11
C ALA A 333 -7.67 34.59 -37.50
N ALA A 334 -6.62 35.05 -38.20
CA ALA A 334 -5.26 35.33 -37.73
C ALA A 334 -4.22 34.21 -37.76
N VAL A 335 -3.79 33.96 -39.00
CA VAL A 335 -2.47 33.53 -39.44
C VAL A 335 -1.37 34.54 -39.03
N ALA A 336 -0.22 33.97 -38.62
CA ALA A 336 1.17 34.47 -38.72
C ALA A 336 1.61 35.75 -38.01
N ALA A 337 2.56 35.59 -37.08
CA ALA A 337 3.79 36.37 -37.08
C ALA A 337 4.92 35.65 -36.31
N ALA A 338 6.13 35.73 -36.88
CA ALA A 338 7.44 35.60 -36.26
C ALA A 338 8.03 34.20 -36.01
N ALA A 339 8.48 33.58 -37.11
CA ALA A 339 9.72 32.84 -37.13
C ALA A 339 10.90 33.77 -36.76
N GLY A 340 11.81 33.31 -35.88
CA GLY A 340 13.07 34.02 -35.64
C GLY A 340 13.76 33.70 -34.32
N ALA A 341 14.29 32.48 -34.16
CA ALA A 341 15.44 32.21 -33.29
C ALA A 341 15.94 30.75 -33.47
N ALA A 342 16.54 30.47 -34.63
CA ALA A 342 17.40 29.30 -34.76
C ALA A 342 18.79 29.63 -34.18
N ARG A 343 19.17 29.02 -33.05
CA ARG A 343 20.57 28.90 -32.63
C ARG A 343 20.83 27.51 -32.03
N HIS A 344 21.70 26.78 -32.71
CA HIS A 344 22.59 25.71 -32.24
C HIS A 344 21.99 24.51 -31.51
N LEU A 345 21.63 23.49 -32.29
CA LEU A 345 21.70 22.08 -31.88
C LEU A 345 22.95 21.46 -32.52
N PRO A 346 23.87 20.84 -31.76
CA PRO A 346 24.78 19.86 -32.35
C PRO A 346 24.00 18.54 -32.55
N ALA A 347 24.13 18.01 -33.75
CA ALA A 347 23.58 16.72 -34.15
C ALA A 347 24.38 15.55 -33.54
N SER A 348 23.68 14.41 -33.44
CA SER A 348 24.17 13.07 -33.08
C SER A 348 24.27 12.75 -31.58
N ALA A 349 23.15 12.28 -31.02
CA ALA A 349 23.18 11.31 -29.93
C ALA A 349 22.48 10.04 -30.45
N ALA A 350 23.28 9.08 -30.91
CA ALA A 350 22.83 7.74 -31.22
C ALA A 350 22.07 7.15 -30.02
N ALA A 351 20.96 6.48 -30.29
CA ALA A 351 20.19 5.74 -29.31
C ALA A 351 21.06 4.65 -28.67
N HIS A 352 21.52 4.87 -27.44
CA HIS A 352 22.15 3.81 -26.65
C HIS A 352 21.06 2.83 -26.18
N PRO A 353 21.19 1.53 -26.45
CA PRO A 353 20.31 0.53 -25.85
C PRO A 353 20.58 0.49 -24.34
N LEU A 354 19.55 0.79 -23.54
CA LEU A 354 19.61 0.70 -22.08
C LEU A 354 19.62 -0.76 -21.65
N VAL A 355 20.81 -1.34 -21.53
CA VAL A 355 21.02 -2.58 -20.78
C VAL A 355 21.11 -2.22 -19.29
N LYS A 356 20.23 -2.80 -18.48
CA LYS A 356 20.13 -2.58 -17.02
C LYS A 356 21.22 -3.39 -16.29
N PRO A 357 21.86 -2.88 -15.23
CA PRO A 357 22.74 -3.69 -14.38
C PRO A 357 21.92 -4.71 -13.56
N GLU A 358 22.49 -5.91 -13.38
CA GLU A 358 21.89 -6.98 -12.57
C GLU A 358 21.65 -6.53 -11.11
N GLY A 359 20.47 -6.84 -10.57
CA GLY A 359 20.10 -6.55 -9.18
C GLY A 359 19.09 -5.42 -8.95
N ALA A 360 18.49 -4.86 -9.99
CA ALA A 360 17.53 -3.77 -9.84
C ALA A 360 16.12 -4.24 -9.40
N SER A 361 15.64 -3.64 -8.31
CA SER A 361 14.33 -3.85 -7.65
C SER A 361 13.12 -3.94 -8.60
N ASN A 362 12.15 -4.77 -8.22
CA ASN A 362 10.84 -4.96 -8.87
C ASN A 362 9.84 -3.80 -8.63
N ILE A 363 10.29 -2.72 -8.00
CA ILE A 363 9.47 -1.56 -7.64
C ILE A 363 10.04 -0.35 -8.39
N LEU A 364 9.20 0.29 -9.20
CA LEU A 364 9.54 1.53 -9.88
C LEU A 364 9.75 2.65 -8.84
N PRO A 365 10.76 3.52 -9.01
CA PRO A 365 10.90 4.72 -8.20
C PRO A 365 9.64 5.61 -8.28
N ILE A 366 9.24 6.25 -7.18
CA ILE A 366 8.02 7.09 -7.09
C ILE A 366 7.96 8.22 -8.13
N ARG A 367 9.11 8.67 -8.64
CA ARG A 367 9.16 9.64 -9.74
C ARG A 367 8.52 9.10 -11.02
N GLU A 368 8.68 7.82 -11.30
CA GLU A 368 8.04 7.15 -12.44
C GLU A 368 6.54 6.89 -12.20
N LEU A 369 6.07 6.83 -10.94
CA LEU A 369 4.65 6.62 -10.59
C LEU A 369 3.75 7.83 -10.89
N ASN A 370 4.31 9.06 -10.87
CA ASN A 370 3.58 10.28 -11.21
C ASN A 370 3.78 10.71 -12.67
N GLU A 371 4.92 10.33 -13.28
CA GLU A 371 5.22 10.64 -14.68
C GLU A 371 4.62 9.63 -15.67
N PHE A 372 4.43 8.36 -15.29
CA PHE A 372 3.92 7.30 -16.16
C PHE A 372 2.63 6.68 -15.62
N ARG A 373 1.65 6.44 -16.52
CA ARG A 373 0.40 5.76 -16.15
C ARG A 373 0.70 4.30 -15.82
N ARG A 374 0.18 3.80 -14.69
CA ARG A 374 0.26 2.38 -14.34
C ARG A 374 -0.74 1.57 -15.15
N GLY A 375 -0.26 0.48 -15.73
CA GLY A 375 -1.09 -0.46 -16.47
C GLY A 375 -0.66 -1.91 -16.28
N VAL A 376 -1.45 -2.79 -16.87
CA VAL A 376 -1.13 -4.21 -17.01
C VAL A 376 -1.13 -4.57 -18.49
N GLY A 377 -0.30 -5.56 -18.85
CA GLY A 377 -0.33 -6.16 -20.19
C GLY A 377 -0.57 -7.67 -20.07
N LEU A 378 -1.33 -8.20 -21.02
CA LEU A 378 -1.80 -9.59 -21.00
C LEU A 378 -1.24 -10.34 -22.21
N CYS A 379 -0.29 -11.24 -21.98
CA CYS A 379 0.12 -12.21 -23.00
C CYS A 379 -0.75 -13.46 -22.82
N ILE A 380 -1.76 -13.64 -23.67
CA ILE A 380 -2.71 -14.76 -23.58
C ILE A 380 -2.30 -15.78 -24.64
N TYR A 381 -1.88 -16.97 -24.24
CA TYR A 381 -1.48 -18.03 -25.17
C TYR A 381 -2.46 -19.20 -25.14
N ARG A 382 -2.59 -19.88 -26.28
CA ARG A 382 -3.39 -21.10 -26.45
C ARG A 382 -2.47 -22.33 -26.54
N LYS A 383 -3.05 -23.53 -26.43
CA LYS A 383 -2.33 -24.81 -26.40
C LYS A 383 -1.43 -25.07 -27.62
N ASP A 384 -1.70 -24.44 -28.75
CA ASP A 384 -0.89 -24.48 -29.98
C ASP A 384 0.32 -23.51 -29.94
N GLY A 385 0.50 -22.76 -28.85
CA GLY A 385 1.61 -21.82 -28.66
C GLY A 385 1.37 -20.45 -29.31
N LEU A 386 0.21 -20.24 -29.93
CA LEU A 386 -0.15 -18.93 -30.49
C LEU A 386 -0.67 -18.00 -29.40
N VAL A 387 -0.43 -16.69 -29.58
CA VAL A 387 -0.81 -15.62 -28.66
C VAL A 387 -1.91 -14.76 -29.25
N PHE A 388 -2.86 -14.38 -28.40
CA PHE A 388 -3.94 -13.48 -28.76
C PHE A 388 -3.41 -12.08 -29.08
N ALA A 389 -3.74 -11.57 -30.26
CA ALA A 389 -3.50 -10.20 -30.64
C ALA A 389 -4.75 -9.61 -31.31
N ALA A 390 -4.96 -8.31 -31.12
CA ALA A 390 -6.11 -7.61 -31.67
C ALA A 390 -5.70 -6.30 -32.35
N ARG A 391 -6.40 -5.94 -33.43
CA ARG A 391 -6.11 -4.77 -34.24
C ARG A 391 -6.88 -3.56 -33.74
N ARG A 392 -6.17 -2.49 -33.36
CA ARG A 392 -6.77 -1.25 -32.84
C ARG A 392 -7.78 -0.61 -33.81
N LEU A 393 -8.89 -0.10 -33.30
CA LEU A 393 -9.91 0.63 -34.07
C LEU A 393 -9.45 2.03 -34.51
N ASP A 394 -8.57 2.67 -33.74
CA ASP A 394 -8.22 4.09 -33.89
C ASP A 394 -6.95 4.37 -34.71
N CYS A 395 -6.37 3.32 -35.32
CA CYS A 395 -5.14 3.36 -36.10
C CYS A 395 -5.39 2.95 -37.57
N PRO A 396 -5.36 3.89 -38.54
CA PRO A 396 -5.60 3.61 -39.96
C PRO A 396 -4.62 2.61 -40.60
N GLU A 397 -3.42 2.46 -40.03
CA GLU A 397 -2.39 1.54 -40.50
C GLU A 397 -2.51 0.11 -39.88
N GLY A 398 -3.49 -0.12 -39.00
CA GLY A 398 -3.79 -1.46 -38.48
C GLY A 398 -2.74 -2.05 -37.54
N SER A 399 -2.37 -1.32 -36.47
CA SER A 399 -1.47 -1.85 -35.42
C SER A 399 -2.12 -3.01 -34.65
N TRP A 400 -1.40 -4.12 -34.57
CA TRP A 400 -1.77 -5.26 -33.73
C TRP A 400 -1.14 -5.12 -32.35
N GLN A 401 -1.92 -5.37 -31.29
CA GLN A 401 -1.44 -5.36 -29.93
C GLN A 401 -2.07 -6.49 -29.11
N MET A 402 -1.38 -6.92 -28.06
CA MET A 402 -1.95 -7.70 -26.98
C MET A 402 -2.80 -6.80 -26.06
N PRO A 403 -3.80 -7.36 -25.33
CA PRO A 403 -4.67 -6.61 -24.43
C PRO A 403 -3.89 -5.94 -23.29
N GLN A 404 -4.31 -4.73 -22.91
CA GLN A 404 -3.60 -3.92 -21.92
C GLN A 404 -4.40 -2.72 -21.41
N GLY A 405 -4.68 -2.71 -20.11
CA GLY A 405 -5.45 -1.64 -19.50
C GLY A 405 -4.82 -1.00 -18.28
N GLY A 406 -5.61 -0.16 -17.60
CA GLY A 406 -5.17 0.61 -16.45
C GLY A 406 -5.16 -0.19 -15.17
N ILE A 407 -4.29 0.18 -14.24
CA ILE A 407 -4.44 -0.27 -12.85
C ILE A 407 -5.17 0.83 -12.10
N ASP A 408 -6.35 0.50 -11.56
CA ASP A 408 -7.07 1.43 -10.71
C ASP A 408 -6.30 1.73 -9.42
N PRO A 409 -6.52 2.90 -8.80
CA PRO A 409 -5.95 3.19 -7.49
C PRO A 409 -6.26 2.06 -6.50
N LEU A 410 -5.23 1.54 -5.85
CA LEU A 410 -5.29 0.44 -4.88
C LEU A 410 -5.64 -0.95 -5.45
N GLU A 411 -5.79 -1.06 -6.77
CA GLU A 411 -6.06 -2.34 -7.41
C GLU A 411 -4.79 -3.19 -7.47
N ASN A 412 -4.91 -4.46 -7.06
CA ASN A 412 -3.84 -5.44 -7.22
C ASN A 412 -3.57 -5.66 -8.72
N PRO A 413 -2.31 -5.63 -9.20
CA PRO A 413 -2.02 -5.83 -10.63
C PRO A 413 -2.56 -7.13 -11.22
N MET A 414 -2.62 -8.23 -10.46
CA MET A 414 -3.27 -9.47 -10.93
C MET A 414 -4.78 -9.33 -11.07
N ARG A 415 -5.42 -8.58 -10.16
CA ARG A 415 -6.86 -8.31 -10.22
C ARG A 415 -7.18 -7.39 -11.39
N ALA A 416 -6.36 -6.35 -11.61
CA ALA A 416 -6.43 -5.50 -12.79
C ALA A 416 -6.27 -6.34 -14.06
N ALA A 417 -5.29 -7.25 -14.11
CA ALA A 417 -5.08 -8.12 -15.26
C ALA A 417 -6.31 -8.99 -15.59
N LEU A 418 -6.99 -9.54 -14.59
CA LEU A 418 -8.21 -10.33 -14.82
C LEU A 418 -9.43 -9.46 -15.18
N ARG A 419 -9.52 -8.24 -14.63
CA ARG A 419 -10.56 -7.28 -15.00
C ARG A 419 -10.40 -6.84 -16.45
N GLU A 420 -9.21 -6.39 -16.83
CA GLU A 420 -8.89 -5.94 -18.19
C GLU A 420 -9.02 -7.08 -19.20
N LEU A 421 -8.70 -8.32 -18.81
CA LEU A 421 -8.95 -9.49 -19.64
C LEU A 421 -10.43 -9.58 -20.05
N HIS A 422 -11.34 -9.46 -19.08
CA HIS A 422 -12.77 -9.51 -19.35
C HIS A 422 -13.26 -8.25 -20.08
N GLU A 423 -12.82 -7.06 -19.66
CA GLU A 423 -13.26 -5.78 -20.22
C GLU A 423 -12.83 -5.58 -21.69
N GLU A 424 -11.65 -6.05 -22.08
CA GLU A 424 -11.10 -5.85 -23.43
C GLU A 424 -11.33 -7.02 -24.40
N THR A 425 -11.59 -8.24 -23.89
CA THR A 425 -11.68 -9.44 -24.74
C THR A 425 -12.91 -10.33 -24.49
N GLY A 426 -13.66 -10.10 -23.41
CA GLY A 426 -14.75 -10.99 -22.99
C GLY A 426 -14.31 -12.33 -22.40
N ILE A 427 -13.01 -12.66 -22.45
CA ILE A 427 -12.46 -13.95 -22.00
C ILE A 427 -12.71 -14.15 -20.49
N ARG A 428 -13.26 -15.32 -20.16
CA ARG A 428 -13.50 -15.75 -18.76
C ARG A 428 -12.67 -16.97 -18.39
N ASN A 429 -12.34 -17.81 -19.38
CA ASN A 429 -11.67 -19.07 -19.16
C ASN A 429 -10.18 -18.96 -19.48
N ALA A 430 -9.46 -18.25 -18.62
CA ALA A 430 -8.00 -18.20 -18.68
C ALA A 430 -7.37 -18.19 -17.28
N ARG A 431 -6.14 -18.70 -17.18
CA ARG A 431 -5.40 -18.80 -15.93
C ARG A 431 -4.05 -18.10 -16.04
N ILE A 432 -3.73 -17.24 -15.08
CA ILE A 432 -2.38 -16.66 -14.97
C ILE A 432 -1.39 -17.78 -14.62
N VAL A 433 -0.34 -17.93 -15.42
CA VAL A 433 0.67 -18.98 -15.26
C VAL A 433 2.07 -18.45 -14.99
N ALA A 434 2.35 -17.20 -15.37
CA ALA A 434 3.59 -16.50 -15.08
C ALA A 434 3.38 -14.98 -15.10
N SER A 435 4.38 -14.22 -14.65
CA SER A 435 4.42 -12.77 -14.75
C SER A 435 5.85 -12.30 -14.92
N ILE A 436 6.06 -11.14 -15.56
CA ILE A 436 7.36 -10.47 -15.53
C ILE A 436 7.54 -9.83 -14.16
N ASP A 437 8.65 -10.15 -13.50
CA ASP A 437 8.91 -9.74 -12.11
C ASP A 437 9.05 -8.22 -11.96
N HIS A 438 9.53 -7.55 -12.99
CA HIS A 438 9.73 -6.11 -13.06
C HIS A 438 8.75 -5.44 -14.03
N TRP A 439 8.65 -4.12 -13.91
CA TRP A 439 7.78 -3.29 -14.76
C TRP A 439 8.49 -2.90 -16.05
N LEU A 440 7.73 -2.85 -17.14
CA LEU A 440 8.21 -2.42 -18.45
C LEU A 440 7.63 -1.04 -18.76
N THR A 441 8.50 -0.08 -19.08
CA THR A 441 8.12 1.32 -19.27
C THR A 441 8.38 1.76 -20.71
N TYR A 442 7.44 2.50 -21.29
CA TYR A 442 7.62 3.19 -22.57
C TYR A 442 7.13 4.64 -22.47
N THR A 443 7.72 5.53 -23.27
CA THR A 443 7.33 6.93 -23.37
C THR A 443 6.45 7.18 -24.58
N PHE A 444 5.48 8.09 -24.48
CA PHE A 444 4.71 8.52 -25.64
C PHE A 444 5.57 9.41 -26.56
N PRO A 445 5.41 9.30 -27.89
CA PRO A 445 5.96 10.27 -28.83
C PRO A 445 5.25 11.63 -28.71
N THR A 446 5.84 12.69 -29.26
CA THR A 446 5.29 14.07 -29.23
C THR A 446 3.90 14.21 -29.84
N ARG A 447 3.49 13.27 -30.70
CA ARG A 447 2.12 13.14 -31.20
C ARG A 447 1.66 11.70 -31.01
N VAL A 448 0.73 11.47 -30.09
CA VAL A 448 0.08 10.18 -29.88
C VAL A 448 -1.43 10.37 -29.83
N ARG A 449 -2.17 9.39 -30.35
CA ARG A 449 -3.63 9.39 -30.31
C ARG A 449 -4.07 8.58 -29.09
N GLU A 450 -4.24 9.27 -27.97
CA GLU A 450 -4.68 8.70 -26.69
C GLU A 450 -5.70 9.66 -26.04
N PRO A 451 -6.62 9.19 -25.18
CA PRO A 451 -7.54 10.06 -24.45
C PRO A 451 -6.84 11.14 -23.63
N ALA A 452 -7.47 12.31 -23.48
CA ALA A 452 -6.92 13.43 -22.69
C ALA A 452 -6.58 13.04 -21.23
N SER A 453 -7.31 12.09 -20.66
CA SER A 453 -7.05 11.53 -19.33
C SER A 453 -5.72 10.77 -19.22
N ILE A 454 -5.18 10.27 -20.35
CA ILE A 454 -3.92 9.54 -20.46
C ILE A 454 -2.77 10.46 -20.91
N LEU A 455 -3.06 11.46 -21.75
CA LEU A 455 -2.05 12.42 -22.26
C LEU A 455 -1.38 13.30 -21.18
N LYS A 456 -1.92 13.33 -19.96
CA LYS A 456 -1.27 13.96 -18.80
C LYS A 456 0.00 13.23 -18.33
N TYR A 457 0.21 11.99 -18.76
CA TYR A 457 1.39 11.19 -18.43
C TYR A 457 2.41 11.22 -19.58
N ARG A 458 3.70 11.09 -19.24
CA ARG A 458 4.82 11.01 -20.19
C ARG A 458 4.84 9.67 -20.95
N GLY A 459 4.16 8.66 -20.45
CA GLY A 459 4.12 7.31 -21.01
C GLY A 459 3.31 6.36 -20.13
N GLN A 460 3.52 5.06 -20.33
CA GLN A 460 2.97 4.04 -19.44
C GLN A 460 4.06 3.13 -18.88
N THR A 461 3.80 2.63 -17.69
CA THR A 461 4.57 1.57 -17.06
C THR A 461 3.66 0.39 -16.74
N GLN A 462 4.05 -0.79 -17.23
CA GLN A 462 3.17 -1.94 -17.30
C GLN A 462 3.76 -3.15 -16.59
N LYS A 463 2.91 -3.85 -15.83
CA LYS A 463 3.21 -5.18 -15.33
C LYS A 463 2.57 -6.22 -16.26
N TRP A 464 3.38 -7.15 -16.75
CA TRP A 464 2.96 -8.12 -17.74
C TRP A 464 2.70 -9.50 -17.12
N PHE A 465 1.60 -10.12 -17.53
CA PHE A 465 1.18 -11.45 -17.11
C PHE A 465 1.07 -12.39 -18.31
N LEU A 466 1.44 -13.65 -18.11
CA LEU A 466 1.22 -14.73 -19.06
C LEU A 466 -0.01 -15.52 -18.63
N LEU A 467 -0.97 -15.66 -19.52
CA LEU A 467 -2.24 -16.35 -19.28
C LEU A 467 -2.39 -17.52 -20.23
N GLU A 468 -2.72 -18.68 -19.69
CA GLU A 468 -3.11 -19.86 -20.46
C GLU A 468 -4.60 -19.77 -20.77
N PHE A 469 -4.95 -19.73 -22.04
CA PHE A 469 -6.33 -19.80 -22.51
C PHE A 469 -6.86 -21.23 -22.43
N THR A 470 -7.96 -21.39 -21.70
CA THR A 470 -8.62 -22.68 -21.45
C THR A 470 -10.05 -22.76 -22.00
N GLY A 471 -10.53 -21.68 -22.62
CA GLY A 471 -11.87 -21.55 -23.19
C GLY A 471 -12.00 -21.98 -24.66
N CYS A 472 -13.11 -21.57 -25.27
CA CYS A 472 -13.40 -21.70 -26.70
C CYS A 472 -13.29 -20.32 -27.37
N ASP A 473 -12.84 -20.25 -28.62
CA ASP A 473 -12.73 -18.99 -29.36
C ASP A 473 -14.07 -18.22 -29.45
N ASP A 474 -15.23 -18.92 -29.37
CA ASP A 474 -16.57 -18.31 -29.34
C ASP A 474 -16.86 -17.47 -28.08
N GLU A 475 -16.04 -17.60 -27.02
CA GLU A 475 -16.17 -16.77 -25.81
C GLU A 475 -15.55 -15.38 -25.96
N ILE A 476 -14.75 -15.18 -27.01
CA ILE A 476 -14.02 -13.95 -27.26
C ILE A 476 -14.99 -12.96 -27.90
N ASP A 477 -15.33 -11.91 -27.16
CA ASP A 477 -16.17 -10.83 -27.64
C ASP A 477 -15.42 -9.50 -27.48
N ILE A 478 -14.75 -9.07 -28.54
CA ILE A 478 -14.05 -7.78 -28.61
C ILE A 478 -14.96 -6.61 -29.02
N ALA A 479 -16.18 -6.91 -29.49
CA ALA A 479 -17.11 -5.91 -30.03
C ALA A 479 -18.18 -5.49 -29.01
N GLY A 480 -18.61 -6.42 -28.15
CA GLY A 480 -19.55 -6.21 -27.05
C GLY A 480 -18.92 -5.71 -25.75
N CYS A 481 -17.62 -5.38 -25.77
CA CYS A 481 -16.90 -4.75 -24.66
C CYS A 481 -17.49 -3.38 -24.27
N SER A 482 -17.33 -2.98 -23.01
CA SER A 482 -17.79 -1.67 -22.49
C SER A 482 -17.13 -0.48 -23.20
N HIS A 483 -15.88 -0.68 -23.64
CA HIS A 483 -15.11 0.28 -24.44
C HIS A 483 -14.37 -0.48 -25.55
N PRO A 484 -14.98 -0.70 -26.72
CA PRO A 484 -14.36 -1.46 -27.78
C PRO A 484 -13.10 -0.75 -28.30
N GLU A 485 -11.93 -1.34 -28.06
CA GLU A 485 -10.62 -0.87 -28.52
C GLU A 485 -10.18 -1.55 -29.84
N PHE A 486 -10.77 -2.71 -30.15
CA PHE A 486 -10.32 -3.59 -31.22
C PHE A 486 -11.37 -3.83 -32.32
N SER A 487 -10.88 -4.01 -33.55
CA SER A 487 -11.70 -4.24 -34.74
C SER A 487 -11.74 -5.72 -35.15
N GLU A 488 -10.66 -6.45 -34.90
CA GLU A 488 -10.50 -7.87 -35.21
C GLU A 488 -9.44 -8.47 -34.28
N PHE A 489 -9.52 -9.78 -34.02
CA PHE A 489 -8.50 -10.53 -33.29
C PHE A 489 -7.95 -11.68 -34.12
N ALA A 490 -6.74 -12.12 -33.78
CA ALA A 490 -6.09 -13.27 -34.38
C ALA A 490 -5.12 -13.92 -33.39
N TRP A 491 -4.99 -15.24 -33.49
CA TRP A 491 -3.96 -16.00 -32.80
C TRP A 491 -2.68 -15.97 -33.65
N ARG A 492 -1.59 -15.39 -33.11
CA ARG A 492 -0.35 -15.14 -33.83
C ARG A 492 0.88 -15.64 -33.07
N PRO A 493 1.98 -15.99 -33.74
CA PRO A 493 3.23 -16.30 -33.05
C PRO A 493 3.72 -15.10 -32.25
N LEU A 494 4.11 -15.29 -30.99
CA LEU A 494 4.58 -14.21 -30.11
C LEU A 494 5.75 -13.43 -30.72
N ALA A 495 6.66 -14.12 -31.40
CA ALA A 495 7.80 -13.52 -32.09
C ALA A 495 7.41 -12.56 -33.23
N SER A 496 6.18 -12.65 -33.77
CA SER A 496 5.69 -11.78 -34.84
C SER A 496 5.04 -10.48 -34.34
N LEU A 497 4.78 -10.36 -33.04
CA LEU A 497 4.07 -9.22 -32.45
C LEU A 497 4.94 -7.97 -32.22
N PRO A 498 6.22 -8.05 -31.80
CA PRO A 498 7.07 -6.88 -31.63
C PRO A 498 7.16 -5.94 -32.85
N PRO A 499 7.29 -6.41 -34.10
CA PRO A 499 7.28 -5.51 -35.26
C PRO A 499 5.87 -5.05 -35.66
N SER A 500 4.81 -5.71 -35.19
CA SER A 500 3.41 -5.45 -35.58
C SER A 500 2.72 -4.39 -34.70
N VAL A 501 3.34 -3.98 -33.59
CA VAL A 501 2.83 -2.94 -32.68
C VAL A 501 3.43 -1.58 -33.02
N VAL A 502 2.74 -0.50 -32.64
CA VAL A 502 3.22 0.88 -32.74
C VAL A 502 4.68 1.05 -32.24
N HIS A 503 5.48 1.84 -32.96
CA HIS A 503 6.95 1.87 -32.81
C HIS A 503 7.44 2.03 -31.36
N PHE A 504 6.80 2.88 -30.57
CA PHE A 504 7.22 3.19 -29.20
C PHE A 504 6.92 2.07 -28.19
N LYS A 505 6.10 1.06 -28.55
CA LYS A 505 5.84 -0.14 -27.72
C LYS A 505 6.70 -1.34 -28.12
N GLN A 506 7.40 -1.30 -29.25
CA GLN A 506 8.15 -2.45 -29.79
C GLN A 506 9.20 -2.98 -28.80
N GLY A 507 9.90 -2.08 -28.09
CA GLY A 507 10.90 -2.45 -27.08
C GLY A 507 10.31 -3.17 -25.86
N VAL A 508 9.07 -2.84 -25.48
CA VAL A 508 8.34 -3.57 -24.42
C VAL A 508 7.93 -4.94 -24.93
N TYR A 509 7.39 -5.03 -26.16
CA TYR A 509 6.96 -6.29 -26.75
C TYR A 509 8.13 -7.26 -26.99
N ALA A 510 9.30 -6.75 -27.37
CA ALA A 510 10.51 -7.56 -27.49
C ALA A 510 10.93 -8.19 -26.16
N GLN A 511 10.86 -7.44 -25.06
CA GLN A 511 11.13 -7.96 -23.72
C GLN A 511 10.09 -8.99 -23.27
N VAL A 512 8.81 -8.74 -23.57
CA VAL A 512 7.72 -9.70 -23.30
C VAL A 512 7.95 -11.01 -24.08
N ALA A 513 8.29 -10.92 -25.36
CA ALA A 513 8.60 -12.09 -26.20
C ALA A 513 9.81 -12.87 -25.67
N GLN A 514 10.87 -12.17 -25.27
CA GLN A 514 12.07 -12.77 -24.68
C GLN A 514 11.77 -13.51 -23.37
N HIS A 515 10.89 -12.95 -22.53
CA HIS A 515 10.58 -13.53 -21.22
C HIS A 515 9.57 -14.67 -21.29
N PHE A 516 8.49 -14.53 -22.07
CA PHE A 516 7.41 -15.50 -22.12
C PHE A 516 7.55 -16.56 -23.20
N GLY A 517 8.30 -16.32 -24.28
CA GLY A 517 8.51 -17.30 -25.36
C GLY A 517 8.98 -18.67 -24.85
N PRO A 518 10.09 -18.76 -24.09
CA PRO A 518 10.58 -20.02 -23.55
C PRO A 518 9.60 -20.72 -22.59
N GLU A 519 8.79 -19.95 -21.86
CA GLU A 519 7.79 -20.49 -20.93
C GLU A 519 6.59 -21.09 -21.67
N ILE A 520 6.13 -20.44 -22.75
CA ILE A 520 5.08 -20.95 -23.63
C ILE A 520 5.53 -22.27 -24.26
N GLU A 521 6.73 -22.30 -24.86
CA GLU A 521 7.29 -23.50 -25.48
C GLU A 521 7.39 -24.67 -24.49
N ARG A 522 7.91 -24.40 -23.29
CA ARG A 522 8.02 -25.41 -22.21
C ARG A 522 6.66 -25.99 -21.83
N ARG A 523 5.65 -25.13 -21.69
CA ARG A 523 4.29 -25.54 -21.29
C ARG A 523 3.58 -26.31 -22.40
N CYS A 524 3.69 -25.87 -23.65
CA CYS A 524 3.16 -26.60 -24.80
C CYS A 524 3.81 -27.97 -24.93
N ALA A 525 5.13 -28.07 -24.75
CA ALA A 525 5.85 -29.35 -24.77
C ALA A 525 5.43 -30.28 -23.61
N ALA A 526 5.26 -29.75 -22.40
CA ALA A 526 4.79 -30.52 -21.24
C ALA A 526 3.34 -31.04 -21.44
N ALA A 527 2.46 -30.20 -21.97
CA ALA A 527 1.08 -30.57 -22.28
C ALA A 527 0.99 -31.64 -23.39
N ALA A 528 1.89 -31.60 -24.38
CA ALA A 528 1.99 -32.63 -25.41
C ALA A 528 2.44 -33.99 -24.82
N ARG A 529 3.39 -33.98 -23.87
CA ARG A 529 3.89 -35.20 -23.20
C ARG A 529 2.87 -35.87 -22.28
N MET A 530 1.94 -35.11 -21.70
CA MET A 530 0.86 -35.64 -20.84
C MET A 530 -0.32 -36.23 -21.61
N ARG A 531 -0.34 -36.08 -22.95
CA ARG A 531 -1.38 -36.63 -23.85
C ARG A 531 -0.95 -37.92 -24.55
N VAL A 532 0.31 -38.31 -24.39
CA VAL A 532 0.90 -39.60 -24.79
C VAL A 532 0.87 -40.51 -23.56
#